data_AF-A0A1J5VHL0-F1
#
_entry.id   AF-A0A1J5VHL0-F1
#
_cell.length_a   1.000
_cell.length_b   1.000
_cell.length_c   1.000
_cell.angle_alpha   90.00
_cell.angle_beta   90.00
_cell.angle_gamma   90.00
#
_symmetry.space_group_name_H-M   'P 1'
#
loop_
_entity.id
_entity.type
_entity.pdbx_description
1 polymer ?
#
loop_
_entity_poly.entity_id
_entity_poly.type
_entity_poly.pdbx_seq_one_letter_code
_entity_poly.pdbx_strand_id
1 'polypeptide(L)'
;MIRFRFVDDHRTEYSVKRMCTVLNMNPTQDAARAQLTQVTQQITNTEQELSVRPMASRRYDALASVYVGNIKRLAFVTDAQTAIDDIETPAACPFCDNPPPATQDIDYWQAAQSEAETIAQDLEELSAVRATLDQHLDHLRQRLEDLRKQQRAIERQLADAVLPQVTTLRQQIQSLEQHQAALAEYRILEAKHDDLQEQITDLLNPIESSSEYYSTAHFPASFYSEMTRYLEEILTETQFAGVQRAIFDSTDFDIKIGHRTKRSHGKRYRAFFNTIVVLALRRYIHEHAIHQPSIVALETPTLGLEHQKSGAGLVTSHDEHDSPKTGLLRNLYDHMVDTGQYGQLIILNNTDAAPTTHFNREDATELVFGEHEAADRSRPLFDLREKPARCDKKRSGAATTMALDSIIS
;
A
#
# COMPACT_ATOMS: atom_id res chain seq x y z
N MET A 1 14.40 -10.15 34.69
CA MET A 1 13.99 -11.26 33.82
C MET A 1 12.55 -11.64 34.15
N ILE A 2 11.57 -10.99 33.50
CA ILE A 2 10.15 -11.32 33.69
C ILE A 2 9.82 -12.40 32.65
N ARG A 3 9.67 -13.64 33.11
CA ARG A 3 9.40 -14.79 32.26
C ARG A 3 7.88 -14.93 32.16
N PHE A 4 7.29 -14.42 31.08
CA PHE A 4 5.87 -14.66 30.80
C PHE A 4 5.69 -16.12 30.36
N ARG A 5 5.24 -16.97 31.29
CA ARG A 5 4.67 -18.27 30.96
C ARG A 5 3.23 -18.05 30.50
N PHE A 6 2.98 -18.15 29.20
CA PHE A 6 1.62 -18.36 28.72
C PHE A 6 1.28 -19.85 28.87
N VAL A 7 0.24 -20.09 29.67
CA VAL A 7 -0.35 -21.40 29.91
C VAL A 7 -1.15 -21.79 28.66
N ASP A 8 -0.62 -22.73 27.89
CA ASP A 8 -1.40 -23.56 26.97
C ASP A 8 -2.28 -24.49 27.81
N ASP A 9 -3.58 -24.21 28.00
CA ASP A 9 -4.58 -25.32 28.17
C ASP A 9 -6.10 -24.99 28.14
N HIS A 10 -6.57 -23.97 27.39
CA HIS A 10 -8.03 -23.71 27.32
C HIS A 10 -8.63 -23.67 25.91
N ARG A 11 -7.84 -23.90 24.86
CA ARG A 11 -8.33 -23.85 23.47
C ARG A 11 -8.83 -25.18 22.91
N THR A 12 -8.29 -26.30 23.38
CA THR A 12 -8.65 -27.65 22.92
C THR A 12 -10.06 -28.05 23.38
N GLU A 13 -10.39 -27.81 24.65
CA GLU A 13 -11.71 -28.14 25.23
C GLU A 13 -12.86 -27.33 24.60
N TYR A 14 -12.60 -26.05 24.27
CA TYR A 14 -13.56 -25.17 23.59
C TYR A 14 -13.83 -25.58 22.14
N SER A 15 -12.82 -26.16 21.47
CA SER A 15 -12.91 -26.64 20.09
C SER A 15 -13.72 -27.94 20.01
N VAL A 16 -13.54 -28.86 20.98
CA VAL A 16 -14.26 -30.13 21.05
C VAL A 16 -15.75 -29.93 21.37
N LYS A 17 -16.09 -29.04 22.33
CA LYS A 17 -17.49 -28.70 22.65
C LYS A 17 -18.23 -28.12 21.44
N ARG A 18 -17.57 -27.26 20.65
CA ARG A 18 -18.10 -26.66 19.42
C ARG A 18 -18.29 -27.67 18.29
N MET A 19 -17.33 -28.57 18.11
CA MET A 19 -17.45 -29.65 17.12
C MET A 19 -18.64 -30.56 17.48
N CYS A 20 -18.84 -30.87 18.76
CA CYS A 20 -20.03 -31.57 19.24
C CYS A 20 -21.33 -30.78 19.04
N THR A 21 -21.33 -29.44 19.06
CA THR A 21 -22.54 -28.64 18.79
C THR A 21 -22.90 -28.61 17.30
N VAL A 22 -21.90 -28.58 16.42
CA VAL A 22 -22.08 -28.70 14.97
C VAL A 22 -22.52 -30.12 14.59
N LEU A 23 -22.02 -31.15 15.28
CA LEU A 23 -22.41 -32.55 15.05
C LEU A 23 -23.81 -32.88 15.62
N ASN A 24 -24.23 -32.27 16.73
CA ASN A 24 -25.56 -32.47 17.33
C ASN A 24 -26.72 -31.77 16.57
N MET A 25 -26.44 -30.98 15.53
CA MET A 25 -27.43 -30.25 14.73
C MET A 25 -27.96 -31.03 13.52
N ASN A 26 -27.35 -32.16 13.16
CA ASN A 26 -27.79 -32.97 12.02
C ASN A 26 -29.20 -33.58 12.18
N PRO A 27 -29.61 -34.22 13.29
CA PRO A 27 -30.83 -35.04 13.27
C PRO A 27 -32.13 -34.24 13.08
N THR A 28 -32.25 -33.06 13.69
CA THR A 28 -33.42 -32.18 13.51
C THR A 28 -33.44 -31.49 12.15
N GLN A 29 -32.28 -31.09 11.62
CA GLN A 29 -32.18 -30.50 10.28
C GLN A 29 -32.40 -31.55 9.19
N ASP A 30 -31.91 -32.76 9.39
CA ASP A 30 -32.10 -33.90 8.49
C ASP A 30 -33.57 -34.34 8.49
N ALA A 31 -34.22 -34.38 9.65
CA ALA A 31 -35.66 -34.62 9.74
C ALA A 31 -36.47 -33.53 9.01
N ALA A 32 -36.13 -32.25 9.19
CA ALA A 32 -36.78 -31.15 8.48
C ALA A 32 -36.55 -31.21 6.96
N ARG A 33 -35.35 -31.58 6.50
CA ARG A 33 -35.02 -31.79 5.07
C ARG A 33 -35.76 -32.97 4.47
N ALA A 34 -35.87 -34.08 5.22
CA ALA A 34 -36.65 -35.23 4.81
C ALA A 34 -38.14 -34.87 4.67
N GLN A 35 -38.69 -34.13 5.65
CA GLN A 35 -40.05 -33.63 5.60
C GLN A 35 -40.27 -32.66 4.44
N LEU A 36 -39.32 -31.76 4.15
CA LEU A 36 -39.37 -30.87 2.99
C LEU A 36 -39.41 -31.64 1.67
N THR A 37 -38.58 -32.69 1.55
CA THR A 37 -38.56 -33.56 0.38
C THR A 37 -39.91 -34.26 0.18
N GLN A 38 -40.50 -34.77 1.27
CA GLN A 38 -41.81 -35.40 1.25
C GLN A 38 -42.93 -34.41 0.84
N VAL A 39 -42.95 -33.21 1.42
CA VAL A 39 -43.93 -32.16 1.08
C VAL A 39 -43.77 -31.75 -0.39
N THR A 40 -42.54 -31.59 -0.86
CA THR A 40 -42.26 -31.25 -2.27
C THR A 40 -42.78 -32.34 -3.20
N GLN A 41 -42.59 -33.61 -2.87
CA GLN A 41 -43.14 -34.72 -3.65
C GLN A 41 -44.67 -34.73 -3.64
N GLN A 42 -45.30 -34.38 -2.51
CA GLN A 42 -46.76 -34.28 -2.43
C GLN A 42 -47.30 -33.11 -3.25
N ILE A 43 -46.58 -31.98 -3.30
CA ILE A 43 -46.90 -30.84 -4.16
C ILE A 43 -46.86 -31.25 -5.63
N THR A 44 -45.77 -31.87 -6.08
CA THR A 44 -45.63 -32.27 -7.49
C THR A 44 -46.71 -33.27 -7.90
N ASN A 45 -47.02 -34.26 -7.06
CA ASN A 45 -48.12 -35.20 -7.32
C ASN A 45 -49.48 -34.49 -7.40
N THR A 46 -49.75 -33.55 -6.48
CA THR A 46 -51.01 -32.79 -6.48
C THR A 46 -51.14 -31.88 -7.70
N GLU A 47 -50.04 -31.25 -8.13
CA GLU A 47 -49.98 -30.44 -9.35
C GLU A 47 -50.20 -31.28 -10.61
N GLN A 48 -49.65 -32.49 -10.66
CA GLN A 48 -49.93 -33.44 -11.74
C GLN A 48 -51.42 -33.80 -11.80
N GLU A 49 -52.05 -34.12 -10.67
CA GLU A 49 -53.50 -34.39 -10.65
C GLU A 49 -54.33 -33.17 -11.10
N LEU A 50 -53.95 -31.97 -10.66
CA LEU A 50 -54.58 -30.71 -11.08
C LEU A 50 -54.34 -30.37 -12.55
N SER A 51 -53.33 -30.95 -13.21
CA SER A 51 -53.11 -30.76 -14.65
C SER A 51 -54.02 -31.67 -15.49
N VAL A 52 -54.29 -32.90 -15.00
CA VAL A 52 -55.03 -33.92 -15.74
C VAL A 52 -56.54 -33.81 -15.54
N ARG A 53 -57.01 -33.68 -14.29
CA ARG A 53 -58.45 -33.74 -13.97
C ARG A 53 -59.30 -32.62 -14.62
N PRO A 54 -58.82 -31.38 -14.80
CA PRO A 54 -59.58 -30.37 -15.54
C PRO A 54 -59.81 -30.73 -17.02
N MET A 55 -58.93 -31.52 -17.63
CA MET A 55 -59.15 -32.01 -18.99
C MET A 55 -60.35 -32.98 -19.05
N ALA A 56 -60.54 -33.80 -18.01
CA ALA A 56 -61.72 -34.66 -17.90
C ALA A 56 -63.01 -33.84 -17.73
N SER A 57 -62.97 -32.77 -16.92
CA SER A 57 -64.11 -31.84 -16.78
C SER A 57 -64.52 -31.26 -18.14
N ARG A 58 -63.56 -30.75 -18.92
CA ARG A 58 -63.83 -30.25 -20.29
C ARG A 58 -64.42 -31.30 -21.23
N ARG A 59 -64.02 -32.57 -21.09
CA ARG A 59 -64.60 -33.67 -21.89
C ARG A 59 -66.05 -33.94 -21.49
N TYR A 60 -66.38 -33.87 -20.21
CA TYR A 60 -67.76 -33.98 -19.73
C TYR A 60 -68.62 -32.79 -20.19
N ASP A 61 -68.07 -31.58 -20.26
CA ASP A 61 -68.78 -30.41 -20.82
C ASP A 61 -69.14 -30.62 -22.30
N ALA A 62 -68.21 -31.17 -23.07
CA ALA A 62 -68.43 -31.49 -24.47
C ALA A 62 -69.48 -32.61 -24.63
N LEU A 63 -69.40 -33.66 -23.80
CA LEU A 63 -70.38 -34.75 -23.80
C LEU A 63 -71.80 -34.26 -23.45
N ALA A 64 -71.92 -33.41 -22.43
CA ALA A 64 -73.20 -32.80 -22.06
C ALA A 64 -73.78 -31.97 -23.22
N SER A 65 -72.94 -31.24 -23.95
CA SER A 65 -73.36 -30.47 -25.12
C SER A 65 -73.88 -31.37 -26.26
N VAL A 66 -73.27 -32.55 -26.44
CA VAL A 66 -73.73 -33.56 -27.40
C VAL A 66 -75.09 -34.12 -26.98
N TYR A 67 -75.29 -34.47 -25.71
CA TYR A 67 -76.58 -34.96 -25.21
C TYR A 67 -77.70 -33.94 -25.40
N VAL A 68 -77.46 -32.67 -25.06
CA VAL A 68 -78.42 -31.59 -25.31
C VAL A 68 -78.73 -31.44 -26.80
N GLY A 69 -77.72 -31.57 -27.67
CA GLY A 69 -77.90 -31.57 -29.12
C GLY A 69 -78.74 -32.75 -29.62
N ASN A 70 -78.51 -33.95 -29.07
CA ASN A 70 -79.24 -35.15 -29.43
C ASN A 70 -80.71 -35.07 -29.01
N ILE A 71 -81.01 -34.59 -27.80
CA ILE A 71 -82.39 -34.36 -27.34
C ILE A 71 -83.11 -33.39 -28.29
N LYS A 72 -82.48 -32.27 -28.65
CA LYS A 72 -83.04 -31.31 -29.62
C LYS A 72 -83.29 -31.95 -30.99
N ARG A 73 -82.38 -32.81 -31.45
CA ARG A 73 -82.53 -33.53 -32.71
C ARG A 73 -83.70 -34.51 -32.67
N LEU A 74 -83.87 -35.24 -31.57
CA LEU A 74 -85.00 -36.16 -31.37
C LEU A 74 -86.33 -35.39 -31.33
N ALA A 75 -86.39 -34.27 -30.60
CA ALA A 75 -87.56 -33.39 -30.59
C ALA A 75 -87.90 -32.85 -32.00
N PHE A 76 -86.88 -32.47 -32.78
CA PHE A 76 -87.10 -32.07 -34.18
C PHE A 76 -87.68 -33.19 -35.05
N VAL A 77 -87.28 -34.45 -34.82
CA VAL A 77 -87.85 -35.60 -35.54
C VAL A 77 -89.32 -35.81 -35.16
N THR A 78 -89.67 -35.70 -33.88
CA THR A 78 -91.08 -35.82 -33.44
C THR A 78 -91.95 -34.67 -33.95
N ASP A 79 -91.42 -33.45 -33.97
CA ASP A 79 -92.11 -32.27 -34.52
C ASP A 79 -92.29 -32.40 -36.05
N ALA A 80 -91.30 -32.97 -36.75
CA ALA A 80 -91.40 -33.23 -38.18
C ALA A 80 -92.43 -34.31 -38.50
N GLN A 81 -92.51 -35.39 -37.71
CA GLN A 81 -93.51 -36.45 -37.90
C GLN A 81 -94.93 -35.91 -37.72
N THR A 82 -95.19 -35.19 -36.62
CA THR A 82 -96.50 -34.57 -36.38
C THR A 82 -96.89 -33.59 -37.50
N ALA A 83 -95.95 -32.79 -38.00
CA ALA A 83 -96.20 -31.91 -39.14
C ALA A 83 -96.45 -32.66 -40.46
N ILE A 84 -95.89 -33.86 -40.65
CA ILE A 84 -96.13 -34.70 -41.83
C ILE A 84 -97.47 -35.43 -41.74
N ASP A 85 -97.84 -35.91 -40.55
CA ASP A 85 -99.11 -36.59 -40.29
C ASP A 85 -100.32 -35.66 -40.56
N ASP A 86 -100.15 -34.34 -40.37
CA ASP A 86 -101.15 -33.31 -40.69
C ASP A 86 -101.29 -33.02 -42.20
N ILE A 87 -100.41 -33.56 -43.06
CA ILE A 87 -100.44 -33.34 -44.51
C ILE A 87 -101.25 -34.43 -45.20
N GLU A 88 -102.31 -34.05 -45.92
CA GLU A 88 -103.07 -34.98 -46.77
C GLU A 88 -102.16 -35.62 -47.83
N THR A 89 -102.12 -36.94 -47.87
CA THR A 89 -101.34 -37.68 -48.87
C THR A 89 -101.98 -37.54 -50.25
N PRO A 90 -101.27 -36.97 -51.25
CA PRO A 90 -101.83 -36.78 -52.59
C PRO A 90 -102.07 -38.13 -53.27
N ALA A 91 -103.21 -38.26 -53.96
CA ALA A 91 -103.62 -39.50 -54.62
C ALA A 91 -102.69 -39.96 -55.76
N ALA A 92 -101.88 -39.06 -56.32
CA ALA A 92 -100.92 -39.33 -57.38
C ALA A 92 -99.69 -38.43 -57.25
N CYS A 93 -98.51 -38.93 -57.63
CA CYS A 93 -97.28 -38.15 -57.65
C CYS A 93 -97.38 -36.99 -58.68
N PRO A 94 -97.13 -35.73 -58.29
CA PRO A 94 -97.28 -34.57 -59.19
C PRO A 94 -96.27 -34.52 -60.34
N PHE A 95 -95.33 -35.45 -60.41
CA PHE A 95 -94.31 -35.53 -61.46
C PHE A 95 -94.46 -36.73 -62.41
N CYS A 96 -95.06 -37.83 -61.95
CA CYS A 96 -95.11 -39.07 -62.73
C CYS A 96 -96.44 -39.83 -62.66
N ASP A 97 -97.45 -39.27 -62.00
CA ASP A 97 -98.82 -39.81 -61.84
C ASP A 97 -98.93 -41.23 -61.26
N ASN A 98 -97.82 -41.83 -60.83
CA ASN A 98 -97.85 -43.10 -60.12
C ASN A 98 -98.42 -42.92 -58.72
N PRO A 99 -99.21 -43.90 -58.22
CA PRO A 99 -99.67 -43.90 -56.84
C PRO A 99 -98.46 -44.00 -55.89
N PRO A 100 -98.47 -43.28 -54.75
CA PRO A 100 -97.40 -43.40 -53.77
C PRO A 100 -97.28 -44.85 -53.27
N PRO A 101 -96.05 -45.37 -53.07
CA PRO A 101 -95.85 -46.69 -52.49
C PRO A 101 -96.51 -46.76 -51.10
N ALA A 102 -97.07 -47.92 -50.75
CA ALA A 102 -97.64 -48.14 -49.42
C ALA A 102 -96.55 -47.94 -48.37
N THR A 103 -96.63 -46.84 -47.62
CA THR A 103 -95.76 -46.57 -46.48
C THR A 103 -96.13 -47.50 -45.34
N GLN A 104 -95.11 -48.09 -44.69
CA GLN A 104 -95.29 -48.61 -43.36
C GLN A 104 -95.34 -47.40 -42.42
N ASP A 105 -96.46 -47.21 -41.72
CA ASP A 105 -96.56 -46.25 -40.62
C ASP A 105 -95.69 -46.77 -39.47
N ILE A 106 -94.40 -46.45 -39.52
CA ILE A 106 -93.48 -46.68 -38.43
C ILE A 106 -93.63 -45.49 -37.49
N ASP A 107 -94.12 -45.74 -36.28
CA ASP A 107 -94.25 -44.70 -35.27
C ASP A 107 -92.87 -44.36 -34.68
N TYR A 108 -92.27 -43.29 -35.20
CA TYR A 108 -91.00 -42.79 -34.68
C TYR A 108 -91.17 -41.99 -33.39
N TRP A 109 -92.39 -41.59 -33.02
CA TRP A 109 -92.66 -40.77 -31.85
C TRP A 109 -92.30 -41.53 -30.57
N GLN A 110 -92.81 -42.75 -30.43
CA GLN A 110 -92.58 -43.56 -29.23
C GLN A 110 -91.09 -43.93 -29.07
N ALA A 111 -90.41 -44.23 -30.17
CA ALA A 111 -88.97 -44.53 -30.17
C ALA A 111 -88.12 -43.30 -29.82
N ALA A 112 -88.42 -42.15 -30.44
CA ALA A 112 -87.71 -40.90 -30.19
C ALA A 112 -87.92 -40.39 -28.76
N GLN A 113 -89.13 -40.55 -28.21
CA GLN A 113 -89.42 -40.19 -26.83
C GLN A 113 -88.65 -41.07 -25.84
N SER A 114 -88.70 -42.40 -26.01
CA SER A 114 -87.97 -43.34 -25.14
C SER A 114 -86.46 -43.10 -25.15
N GLU A 115 -85.89 -42.79 -26.31
CA GLU A 115 -84.47 -42.47 -26.43
C GLU A 115 -84.16 -41.11 -25.78
N ALA A 116 -85.01 -40.09 -25.97
CA ALA A 116 -84.82 -38.77 -25.36
C ALA A 116 -84.89 -38.82 -23.83
N GLU A 117 -85.79 -39.62 -23.27
CA GLU A 117 -85.88 -39.87 -21.82
C GLU A 117 -84.61 -40.55 -21.28
N THR A 118 -84.07 -41.52 -22.01
CA THR A 118 -82.81 -42.20 -21.66
C THR A 118 -81.64 -41.22 -21.66
N ILE A 119 -81.49 -40.41 -22.72
CA ILE A 119 -80.42 -39.40 -22.83
C ILE A 119 -80.58 -38.32 -21.74
N ALA A 120 -81.81 -37.98 -21.34
CA ALA A 120 -82.05 -37.03 -20.26
C ALA A 120 -81.58 -37.59 -18.91
N GLN A 121 -81.79 -38.89 -18.64
CA GLN A 121 -81.23 -39.55 -17.46
C GLN A 121 -79.70 -39.56 -17.49
N ASP A 122 -79.09 -39.93 -18.62
CA ASP A 122 -77.63 -39.90 -18.77
C ASP A 122 -77.04 -38.49 -18.54
N LEU A 123 -77.77 -37.45 -18.95
CA LEU A 123 -77.38 -36.05 -18.71
C LEU A 123 -77.44 -35.67 -17.22
N GLU A 124 -78.45 -36.14 -16.50
CA GLU A 124 -78.57 -35.95 -15.06
C GLU A 124 -77.44 -36.67 -14.31
N GLU A 125 -77.14 -37.92 -14.66
CA GLU A 125 -76.01 -38.66 -14.10
C GLU A 125 -74.67 -37.97 -14.39
N LEU A 126 -74.47 -37.50 -15.62
CA LEU A 126 -73.28 -36.75 -16.01
C LEU A 126 -73.13 -35.45 -15.21
N SER A 127 -74.24 -34.78 -14.89
CA SER A 127 -74.22 -33.57 -14.05
C SER A 127 -73.74 -33.87 -12.62
N ALA A 128 -74.15 -35.00 -12.04
CA ALA A 128 -73.70 -35.44 -10.72
C ALA A 128 -72.21 -35.82 -10.72
N VAL A 129 -71.73 -36.49 -11.78
CA VAL A 129 -70.31 -36.79 -11.97
C VAL A 129 -69.47 -35.51 -12.06
N ARG A 130 -69.94 -34.50 -12.81
CA ARG A 130 -69.27 -33.19 -12.93
C ARG A 130 -69.21 -32.47 -11.58
N ALA A 131 -70.31 -32.39 -10.85
CA ALA A 131 -70.33 -31.78 -9.52
C ALA A 131 -69.34 -32.45 -8.56
N THR A 132 -69.25 -33.78 -8.60
CA THR A 132 -68.28 -34.56 -7.80
C THR A 132 -66.84 -34.26 -8.23
N LEU A 133 -66.57 -34.15 -9.53
CA LEU A 133 -65.26 -33.80 -10.06
C LEU A 133 -64.82 -32.40 -9.64
N ASP A 134 -65.74 -31.42 -9.68
CA ASP A 134 -65.46 -30.04 -9.29
C ASP A 134 -65.13 -29.93 -7.80
N GLN A 135 -65.90 -30.63 -6.93
CA GLN A 135 -65.57 -30.75 -5.51
C GLN A 135 -64.16 -31.35 -5.29
N HIS A 136 -63.80 -32.39 -6.06
CA HIS A 136 -62.47 -32.97 -6.02
C HIS A 136 -61.37 -31.99 -6.46
N LEU A 137 -61.62 -31.18 -7.50
CA LEU A 137 -60.69 -30.17 -7.98
C LEU A 137 -60.47 -29.08 -6.92
N ASP A 138 -61.53 -28.63 -6.25
CA ASP A 138 -61.43 -27.64 -5.19
C ASP A 138 -60.68 -28.18 -3.96
N HIS A 139 -60.94 -29.44 -3.58
CA HIS A 139 -60.17 -30.11 -2.54
C HIS A 139 -58.67 -30.22 -2.89
N LEU A 140 -58.34 -30.56 -4.14
CA LEU A 140 -56.95 -30.61 -4.59
C LEU A 140 -56.27 -29.24 -4.57
N ARG A 141 -57.00 -28.17 -4.95
CA ARG A 141 -56.49 -26.78 -4.87
C ARG A 141 -56.21 -26.36 -3.44
N GLN A 142 -57.13 -26.63 -2.51
CA GLN A 142 -56.93 -26.36 -1.09
C GLN A 142 -55.73 -27.13 -0.53
N ARG A 143 -55.64 -28.43 -0.84
CA ARG A 143 -54.50 -29.26 -0.45
C ARG A 143 -53.17 -28.72 -0.97
N LEU A 144 -53.12 -28.25 -2.22
CA LEU A 144 -51.92 -27.63 -2.78
C LEU A 144 -51.52 -26.37 -2.02
N GLU A 145 -52.49 -25.53 -1.66
CA GLU A 145 -52.23 -24.31 -0.90
C GLU A 145 -51.68 -24.61 0.50
N ASP A 146 -52.24 -25.60 1.18
CA ASP A 146 -51.79 -26.04 2.50
C ASP A 146 -50.39 -26.65 2.45
N LEU A 147 -50.11 -27.50 1.46
CA LEU A 147 -48.76 -28.05 1.25
C LEU A 147 -47.73 -26.95 0.99
N ARG A 148 -48.08 -25.93 0.20
CA ARG A 148 -47.19 -24.76 -0.02
C ARG A 148 -46.99 -23.93 1.23
N LYS A 149 -47.99 -23.81 2.11
CA LYS A 149 -47.85 -23.16 3.43
C LYS A 149 -46.91 -23.96 4.33
N GLN A 150 -47.07 -25.29 4.37
CA GLN A 150 -46.19 -26.20 5.11
C GLN A 150 -44.74 -26.12 4.62
N GLN A 151 -44.53 -26.14 3.29
CA GLN A 151 -43.20 -25.98 2.68
C GLN A 151 -42.50 -24.72 3.19
N ARG A 152 -43.17 -23.56 3.09
CA ARG A 152 -42.60 -22.27 3.55
C ARG A 152 -42.31 -22.25 5.04
N ALA A 153 -43.13 -22.93 5.86
CA ALA A 153 -42.90 -23.02 7.29
C ALA A 153 -41.63 -23.83 7.61
N ILE A 154 -41.45 -24.98 6.95
CA ILE A 154 -40.25 -25.81 7.10
C ILE A 154 -39.00 -25.08 6.62
N GLU A 155 -39.07 -24.40 5.46
CA GLU A 155 -37.95 -23.61 4.93
C GLU A 155 -37.53 -22.49 5.89
N ARG A 156 -38.48 -21.79 6.51
CA ARG A 156 -38.18 -20.78 7.54
C ARG A 156 -37.53 -21.38 8.76
N GLN A 157 -38.06 -22.49 9.29
CA GLN A 157 -37.46 -23.17 10.43
C GLN A 157 -36.01 -23.60 10.15
N LEU A 158 -35.75 -24.10 8.94
CA LEU A 158 -34.40 -24.49 8.52
C LEU A 158 -33.48 -23.27 8.40
N ALA A 159 -33.96 -22.17 7.83
CA ALA A 159 -33.21 -20.93 7.71
C ALA A 159 -32.87 -20.32 9.09
N ASP A 160 -33.85 -20.26 9.99
CA ASP A 160 -33.69 -19.75 11.36
C ASP A 160 -32.73 -20.62 12.18
N ALA A 161 -32.68 -21.93 11.92
CA ALA A 161 -31.71 -22.82 12.55
C ALA A 161 -30.29 -22.64 11.99
N VAL A 162 -30.14 -22.47 10.68
CA VAL A 162 -28.82 -22.51 10.00
C VAL A 162 -28.13 -21.14 9.96
N LEU A 163 -28.84 -20.05 9.65
CA LEU A 163 -28.26 -18.72 9.44
C LEU A 163 -27.50 -18.17 10.67
N PRO A 164 -28.02 -18.30 11.92
CA PRO A 164 -27.29 -17.86 13.10
C PRO A 164 -25.97 -18.62 13.30
N GLN A 165 -25.95 -19.91 12.96
CA GLN A 165 -24.75 -20.74 13.07
C GLN A 165 -23.69 -20.33 12.05
N VAL A 166 -24.09 -20.10 10.79
CA VAL A 166 -23.19 -19.59 9.75
C VAL A 166 -22.59 -18.25 10.16
N THR A 167 -23.39 -17.35 10.73
CA THR A 167 -22.93 -16.05 11.21
C THR A 167 -21.94 -16.21 12.36
N THR A 168 -22.26 -17.09 13.32
CA THR A 168 -21.39 -17.40 14.47
C THR A 168 -20.07 -18.01 14.03
N LEU A 169 -20.06 -18.95 13.07
CA LEU A 169 -18.85 -19.55 12.51
C LEU A 169 -17.98 -18.51 11.78
N ARG A 170 -18.59 -17.61 11.00
CA ARG A 170 -17.84 -16.53 10.34
C ARG A 170 -17.13 -15.62 11.34
N GLN A 171 -17.81 -15.23 12.42
CA GLN A 171 -17.21 -14.42 13.48
C GLN A 171 -16.03 -15.13 14.17
N GLN A 172 -16.11 -16.45 14.33
CA GLN A 172 -15.03 -17.25 14.90
C GLN A 172 -13.81 -17.32 13.99
N ILE A 173 -14.03 -17.55 12.70
CA ILE A 173 -12.96 -17.57 11.69
C ILE A 173 -12.24 -16.23 11.72
N GLN A 174 -12.98 -15.12 11.67
CA GLN A 174 -12.41 -13.78 11.75
C GLN A 174 -11.61 -13.57 13.04
N SER A 175 -12.11 -14.05 14.19
CA SER A 175 -11.39 -13.96 15.46
C SER A 175 -10.09 -14.78 15.47
N LEU A 176 -10.08 -15.96 14.83
CA LEU A 176 -8.88 -16.78 14.69
C LEU A 176 -7.85 -16.13 13.75
N GLU A 177 -8.30 -15.55 12.64
CA GLU A 177 -7.45 -14.80 11.71
C GLU A 177 -6.79 -13.59 12.40
N GLN A 178 -7.57 -12.81 13.15
CA GLN A 178 -7.05 -11.70 13.97
C GLN A 178 -6.02 -12.18 14.99
N HIS A 179 -6.28 -13.33 15.62
CA HIS A 179 -5.33 -13.89 16.57
C HIS A 179 -4.03 -14.38 15.91
N GLN A 180 -4.11 -14.98 14.73
CA GLN A 180 -2.92 -15.37 13.96
C GLN A 180 -2.11 -14.13 13.53
N ALA A 181 -2.77 -13.06 13.10
CA ALA A 181 -2.11 -11.80 12.77
C ALA A 181 -1.39 -11.22 13.99
N ALA A 182 -2.05 -11.20 15.15
CA ALA A 182 -1.44 -10.73 16.40
C ALA A 182 -0.23 -11.59 16.83
N LEU A 183 -0.29 -12.91 16.65
CA LEU A 183 0.84 -13.81 16.91
C LEU A 183 2.02 -13.56 15.95
N ALA A 184 1.74 -13.28 14.67
CA ALA A 184 2.78 -12.94 13.71
C ALA A 184 3.45 -11.60 14.06
N GLU A 185 2.66 -10.59 14.43
CA GLU A 185 3.18 -9.31 14.91
C GLU A 185 4.01 -9.46 16.18
N TYR A 186 3.53 -10.25 17.15
CA TYR A 186 4.27 -10.56 18.37
C TYR A 186 5.65 -11.17 18.06
N ARG A 187 5.73 -12.15 17.15
CA ARG A 187 7.01 -12.77 16.76
C ARG A 187 7.98 -11.77 16.12
N ILE A 188 7.48 -10.83 15.32
CA ILE A 188 8.30 -9.77 14.74
C ILE A 188 8.84 -8.85 15.84
N LEU A 189 8.00 -8.48 16.81
CA LEU A 189 8.41 -7.64 17.94
C LEU A 189 9.41 -8.36 18.85
N GLU A 190 9.23 -9.66 19.09
CA GLU A 190 10.14 -10.49 19.87
C GLU A 190 11.52 -10.58 19.20
N ALA A 191 11.58 -10.82 17.88
CA ALA A 191 12.84 -10.80 17.15
C ALA A 191 13.55 -9.44 17.19
N LYS A 192 12.79 -8.33 17.08
CA LYS A 192 13.34 -6.97 17.23
C LYS A 192 13.85 -6.70 18.64
N HIS A 193 13.12 -7.18 19.65
CA HIS A 193 13.53 -7.05 21.04
C HIS A 193 14.87 -7.74 21.27
N ASP A 194 15.04 -8.96 20.76
CA ASP A 194 16.27 -9.74 20.90
C ASP A 194 17.45 -9.08 20.17
N ASP A 195 17.25 -8.58 18.95
CA ASP A 195 18.26 -7.81 18.20
C ASP A 195 18.70 -6.55 18.94
N LEU A 196 17.74 -5.77 19.48
CA LEU A 196 18.06 -4.60 20.29
C LEU A 196 18.79 -4.97 21.58
N GLN A 197 18.47 -6.12 22.18
CA GLN A 197 19.14 -6.59 23.39
C GLN A 197 20.60 -7.00 23.09
N GLU A 198 20.86 -7.60 21.93
CA GLU A 198 22.21 -7.89 21.44
C GLU A 198 23.00 -6.60 21.22
N GLN A 199 22.43 -5.62 20.50
CA GLN A 199 23.07 -4.32 20.28
C GLN A 199 23.39 -3.58 21.59
N ILE A 200 22.48 -3.61 22.57
CA ILE A 200 22.75 -3.04 23.90
C ILE A 200 23.91 -3.79 24.58
N THR A 201 23.97 -5.11 24.46
CA THR A 201 25.04 -5.92 25.04
C THR A 201 26.40 -5.58 24.44
N ASP A 202 26.46 -5.38 23.12
CA ASP A 202 27.68 -4.98 22.40
C ASP A 202 28.12 -3.56 22.79
N LEU A 203 27.19 -2.62 22.92
CA LEU A 203 27.49 -1.25 23.34
C LEU A 203 27.98 -1.17 24.78
N LEU A 204 27.46 -2.02 25.68
CA LEU A 204 27.86 -2.06 27.09
C LEU A 204 29.15 -2.85 27.33
N ASN A 205 29.51 -3.76 26.43
CA ASN A 205 30.75 -4.53 26.47
C ASN A 205 31.57 -4.28 25.19
N PRO A 206 32.01 -3.04 24.93
CA PRO A 206 32.83 -2.77 23.77
C PRO A 206 34.10 -3.62 23.87
N ILE A 207 34.36 -4.41 22.82
CA ILE A 207 35.61 -5.14 22.71
C ILE A 207 36.71 -4.10 22.52
N GLU A 208 37.37 -3.71 23.63
CA GLU A 208 38.55 -2.86 23.56
C GLU A 208 39.61 -3.59 22.74
N SER A 209 39.98 -3.04 21.58
CA SER A 209 41.15 -3.50 20.84
C SER A 209 42.37 -3.27 21.75
N SER A 210 42.95 -4.36 22.24
CA SER A 210 44.03 -4.36 23.25
C SER A 210 45.39 -3.85 22.75
N SER A 211 45.43 -3.13 21.63
CA SER A 211 46.65 -2.46 21.16
C SER A 211 46.50 -0.96 21.33
N GLU A 212 47.29 -0.37 22.24
CA GLU A 212 47.56 1.06 22.22
C GLU A 212 47.99 1.44 20.78
N TYR A 213 47.17 2.25 20.10
CA TYR A 213 47.45 2.66 18.72
C TYR A 213 48.56 3.72 18.73
N TYR A 214 49.79 3.29 18.44
CA TYR A 214 50.94 4.18 18.29
C TYR A 214 51.02 4.70 16.84
N SER A 215 50.36 5.82 16.56
CA SER A 215 50.33 6.44 15.23
C SER A 215 51.72 6.70 14.63
N THR A 216 52.72 7.00 15.46
CA THR A 216 54.10 7.26 15.05
C THR A 216 54.83 6.03 14.51
N ALA A 217 54.44 4.81 14.93
CA ALA A 217 55.05 3.56 14.49
C ALA A 217 54.73 3.20 13.04
N HIS A 218 53.71 3.84 12.46
CA HIS A 218 53.26 3.60 11.09
C HIS A 218 53.94 4.51 10.05
N PHE A 219 54.67 5.54 10.47
CA PHE A 219 55.40 6.40 9.56
C PHE A 219 56.76 5.77 9.20
N PRO A 220 57.09 5.62 7.90
CA PRO A 220 58.39 5.09 7.50
C PRO A 220 59.50 6.06 7.93
N ALA A 221 60.72 5.57 8.13
CA ALA A 221 61.86 6.43 8.49
C ALA A 221 62.08 7.57 7.48
N SER A 222 61.77 7.34 6.20
CA SER A 222 61.82 8.35 5.14
C SER A 222 60.87 9.53 5.37
N PHE A 223 59.77 9.35 6.11
CA PHE A 223 58.85 10.44 6.44
C PHE A 223 59.57 11.59 7.14
N TYR A 224 60.41 11.29 8.12
CA TYR A 224 61.11 12.32 8.91
C TYR A 224 62.16 13.07 8.08
N SER A 225 62.84 12.38 7.16
CA SER A 225 63.78 13.03 6.24
C SER A 225 63.07 13.89 5.20
N GLU A 226 61.96 13.41 4.62
CA GLU A 226 61.17 14.18 3.65
C GLU A 226 60.52 15.41 4.31
N MET A 227 59.91 15.23 5.49
CA MET A 227 59.37 16.35 6.27
C MET A 227 60.46 17.37 6.59
N THR A 228 61.64 16.94 7.03
CA THR A 228 62.77 17.85 7.30
C THR A 228 63.15 18.65 6.05
N ARG A 229 63.29 17.97 4.90
CA ARG A 229 63.58 18.62 3.62
C ARG A 229 62.51 19.65 3.25
N TYR A 230 61.23 19.30 3.36
CA TYR A 230 60.13 20.23 3.09
C TYR A 230 60.15 21.44 4.03
N LEU A 231 60.40 21.25 5.32
CA LEU A 231 60.52 22.37 6.26
C LEU A 231 61.67 23.31 5.87
N GLU A 232 62.83 22.76 5.50
CA GLU A 232 63.98 23.56 5.08
C GLU A 232 63.69 24.35 3.79
N GLU A 233 63.04 23.73 2.80
CA GLU A 233 62.65 24.41 1.57
C GLU A 233 61.70 25.58 1.84
N ILE A 234 60.61 25.34 2.59
CA ILE A 234 59.62 26.38 2.92
C ILE A 234 60.26 27.50 3.77
N LEU A 235 61.12 27.16 4.74
CA LEU A 235 61.82 28.15 5.56
C LEU A 235 62.85 28.97 4.75
N THR A 236 63.46 28.37 3.74
CA THR A 236 64.38 29.06 2.81
C THR A 236 63.62 30.05 1.94
N GLU A 237 62.49 29.64 1.36
CA GLU A 237 61.64 30.50 0.54
C GLU A 237 61.08 31.68 1.35
N THR A 238 60.69 31.42 2.60
CA THR A 238 60.26 32.47 3.53
C THR A 238 61.40 33.34 4.09
N GLN A 239 62.65 33.09 3.70
CA GLN A 239 63.84 33.82 4.17
C GLN A 239 64.00 33.83 5.69
N PHE A 240 63.54 32.79 6.37
CA PHE A 240 63.67 32.67 7.82
C PHE A 240 65.14 32.50 8.23
N ALA A 241 65.60 33.26 9.23
CA ALA A 241 66.98 33.14 9.70
C ALA A 241 67.21 31.82 10.46
N GLY A 242 68.19 31.03 10.04
CA GLY A 242 68.59 29.79 10.73
C GLY A 242 68.00 28.50 10.15
N VAL A 243 67.64 28.50 8.85
CA VAL A 243 67.06 27.35 8.14
C VAL A 243 67.88 26.07 8.27
N GLN A 244 69.22 26.16 8.17
CA GLN A 244 70.14 25.01 8.21
C GLN A 244 70.11 24.20 9.52
N ARG A 245 69.29 24.60 10.48
CA ARG A 245 69.12 23.93 11.77
C ARG A 245 67.70 23.42 11.97
N ALA A 246 66.83 23.54 10.97
CA ALA A 246 65.44 23.11 11.05
C ALA A 246 65.33 21.61 10.79
N ILE A 247 64.75 20.87 11.73
CA ILE A 247 64.49 19.43 11.58
C ILE A 247 63.07 19.10 12.00
N PHE A 248 62.47 18.10 11.36
CA PHE A 248 61.26 17.46 11.86
C PHE A 248 61.66 16.34 12.82
N ASP A 249 61.42 16.55 14.12
CA ASP A 249 61.92 15.67 15.16
C ASP A 249 61.00 14.47 15.38
N SER A 250 61.57 13.26 15.37
CA SER A 250 60.78 12.02 15.52
C SER A 250 60.26 11.78 16.93
N THR A 251 60.85 12.40 17.95
CA THR A 251 60.42 12.25 19.35
C THR A 251 59.26 13.18 19.68
N ASP A 252 59.37 14.45 19.30
CA ASP A 252 58.33 15.46 19.54
C ASP A 252 57.26 15.49 18.44
N PHE A 253 57.49 14.81 17.31
CA PHE A 253 56.66 14.81 16.10
C PHE A 253 56.32 16.24 15.64
N ASP A 254 57.32 17.11 15.66
CA ASP A 254 57.17 18.55 15.48
C ASP A 254 58.50 19.17 15.01
N ILE A 255 58.44 20.43 14.55
CA ILE A 255 59.63 21.16 14.13
C ILE A 255 60.51 21.57 15.32
N LYS A 256 61.82 21.36 15.18
CA LYS A 256 62.88 21.93 16.03
C LYS A 256 63.79 22.84 15.20
N ILE A 257 64.18 23.98 15.78
CA ILE A 257 65.17 24.88 15.19
C ILE A 257 66.43 24.85 16.07
N GLY A 258 67.46 24.15 15.61
CA GLY A 258 68.65 23.83 16.40
C GLY A 258 68.28 22.93 17.58
N HIS A 259 68.59 23.37 18.80
CA HIS A 259 68.26 22.63 20.04
C HIS A 259 66.94 23.10 20.69
N ARG A 260 66.18 23.97 20.01
CA ARG A 260 64.98 24.60 20.56
C ARG A 260 63.73 23.97 19.98
N THR A 261 62.85 23.50 20.87
CA THR A 261 61.49 23.06 20.49
C THR A 261 60.62 24.25 20.13
N LYS A 262 59.61 24.05 19.28
CA LYS A 262 58.61 25.07 18.93
C LYS A 262 58.08 25.83 20.15
N ARG A 263 57.77 25.13 21.26
CA ARG A 263 57.25 25.74 22.50
C ARG A 263 58.18 26.76 23.15
N SER A 264 59.49 26.63 22.94
CA SER A 264 60.50 27.55 23.49
C SER A 264 60.56 28.88 22.73
N HIS A 265 59.95 29.00 21.56
CA HIS A 265 59.85 30.24 20.80
C HIS A 265 58.66 31.08 21.26
N GLY A 266 58.70 32.39 20.97
CA GLY A 266 57.60 33.30 21.31
C GLY A 266 56.27 32.85 20.70
N LYS A 267 55.15 33.16 21.37
CA LYS A 267 53.79 32.74 20.96
C LYS A 267 53.49 32.99 19.46
N ARG A 268 54.00 34.09 18.92
CA ARG A 268 53.85 34.49 17.50
C ARG A 268 54.58 33.55 16.54
N TYR A 269 55.84 33.21 16.82
CA TYR A 269 56.61 32.23 16.03
C TYR A 269 56.02 30.81 16.11
N ARG A 270 55.29 30.48 17.18
CA ARG A 270 54.61 29.18 17.28
C ARG A 270 53.50 29.03 16.24
N ALA A 271 52.74 30.09 15.96
CA ALA A 271 51.73 30.08 14.90
C ALA A 271 52.38 29.85 13.53
N PHE A 272 53.43 30.61 13.23
CA PHE A 272 54.22 30.43 12.01
C PHE A 272 54.77 29.01 11.85
N PHE A 273 55.43 28.47 12.87
CA PHE A 273 55.96 27.10 12.80
C PHE A 273 54.87 26.03 12.65
N ASN A 274 53.70 26.22 13.26
CA ASN A 274 52.55 25.33 13.00
C ASN A 274 52.15 25.36 11.53
N THR A 275 52.05 26.56 10.95
CA THR A 275 51.73 26.74 9.53
C THR A 275 52.77 26.06 8.63
N ILE A 276 54.07 26.27 8.89
CA ILE A 276 55.14 25.64 8.12
C ILE A 276 55.05 24.10 8.21
N VAL A 277 54.79 23.54 9.40
CA VAL A 277 54.62 22.08 9.57
C VAL A 277 53.41 21.55 8.80
N VAL A 278 52.27 22.26 8.83
CA VAL A 278 51.08 21.86 8.07
C VAL A 278 51.31 21.94 6.56
N LEU A 279 52.01 22.96 6.08
CA LEU A 279 52.36 23.09 4.66
C LEU A 279 53.33 21.98 4.20
N ALA A 280 54.33 21.66 5.01
CA ALA A 280 55.22 20.52 4.76
C ALA A 280 54.46 19.19 4.73
N LEU A 281 53.55 18.96 5.67
CA LEU A 281 52.72 17.77 5.72
C LEU A 281 51.76 17.69 4.52
N ARG A 282 51.15 18.82 4.13
CA ARG A 282 50.30 18.92 2.95
C ARG A 282 51.04 18.48 1.69
N ARG A 283 52.28 18.94 1.52
CA ARG A 283 53.14 18.50 0.41
C ARG A 283 53.49 17.01 0.51
N TYR A 284 53.87 16.51 1.69
CA TYR A 284 54.16 15.08 1.88
C TYR A 284 52.96 14.20 1.49
N ILE A 285 51.76 14.58 1.91
CA ILE A 285 50.54 13.84 1.57
C ILE A 285 50.27 13.90 0.06
N HIS A 286 50.45 15.06 -0.58
CA HIS A 286 50.30 15.17 -2.03
C HIS A 286 51.28 14.25 -2.79
N GLU A 287 52.55 14.20 -2.37
CA GLU A 287 53.57 13.41 -3.07
C GLU A 287 53.48 11.90 -2.77
N HIS A 288 52.96 11.47 -1.61
CA HIS A 288 53.06 10.08 -1.15
C HIS A 288 51.74 9.36 -0.84
N ALA A 289 50.61 10.07 -0.68
CA ALA A 289 49.35 9.43 -0.31
C ALA A 289 48.64 8.80 -1.51
N ILE A 290 48.11 7.58 -1.31
CA ILE A 290 47.23 6.91 -2.29
C ILE A 290 45.93 7.72 -2.50
N HIS A 291 45.43 8.31 -1.41
CA HIS A 291 44.24 9.17 -1.42
C HIS A 291 44.64 10.54 -0.88
N GLN A 292 44.64 11.53 -1.77
CA GLN A 292 45.02 12.90 -1.44
C GLN A 292 43.80 13.67 -0.91
N PRO A 293 43.82 14.23 0.31
CA PRO A 293 42.79 15.13 0.78
C PRO A 293 42.79 16.39 -0.10
N SER A 294 41.62 16.78 -0.59
CA SER A 294 41.49 17.86 -1.57
C SER A 294 41.47 19.26 -0.95
N ILE A 295 41.33 19.39 0.38
CA ILE A 295 41.13 20.68 1.05
C ILE A 295 41.91 20.75 2.37
N VAL A 296 42.65 21.85 2.59
CA VAL A 296 43.29 22.23 3.86
C VAL A 296 42.83 23.64 4.23
N ALA A 297 42.37 23.82 5.46
CA ALA A 297 41.98 25.13 5.99
C ALA A 297 42.92 25.58 7.12
N LEU A 298 43.45 26.80 7.01
CA LEU A 298 44.33 27.42 8.00
C LEU A 298 43.65 28.65 8.59
N GLU A 299 43.46 28.64 9.90
CA GLU A 299 42.97 29.80 10.65
C GLU A 299 44.16 30.57 11.24
N THR A 300 44.27 31.85 10.90
CA THR A 300 45.27 32.80 11.41
C THR A 300 46.72 32.26 11.33
N PRO A 301 47.22 31.92 10.13
CA PRO A 301 48.53 31.27 9.97
C PRO A 301 49.71 32.10 10.52
N THR A 302 49.53 33.42 10.64
CA THR A 302 50.57 34.36 11.05
C THR A 302 50.27 35.08 12.36
N LEU A 303 49.33 34.57 13.18
CA LEU A 303 48.79 35.24 14.36
C LEU A 303 49.85 36.00 15.18
N GLY A 304 49.74 37.32 15.18
CA GLY A 304 50.56 38.23 15.98
C GLY A 304 51.95 38.52 15.42
N LEU A 305 52.38 37.88 14.32
CA LEU A 305 53.58 38.31 13.59
C LEU A 305 53.33 39.63 12.83
N GLU A 306 52.12 39.92 12.36
CA GLU A 306 51.86 41.18 11.64
C GLU A 306 52.12 42.45 12.49
N HIS A 307 52.11 42.34 13.83
CA HIS A 307 52.27 43.47 14.76
C HIS A 307 53.70 43.64 15.33
N GLN A 308 54.75 43.14 14.67
CA GLN A 308 56.13 43.25 15.18
C GLN A 308 56.86 44.45 14.56
N LYS A 309 57.50 45.30 15.39
CA LYS A 309 58.33 46.42 14.90
C LYS A 309 59.47 45.89 14.02
N SER A 310 59.70 46.55 12.89
CA SER A 310 60.69 46.24 11.84
C SER A 310 62.09 45.99 12.44
N GLY A 311 62.41 44.72 12.74
CA GLY A 311 63.66 44.40 13.43
C GLY A 311 64.13 42.95 13.32
N ALA A 312 63.48 42.11 12.49
CA ALA A 312 63.85 40.71 12.33
C ALA A 312 63.70 40.18 10.88
N GLY A 313 63.63 41.06 9.88
CA GLY A 313 63.34 40.67 8.48
C GLY A 313 61.89 40.24 8.24
N LEU A 314 61.00 40.47 9.21
CA LEU A 314 59.60 40.04 9.18
C LEU A 314 58.77 40.74 8.10
N VAL A 315 58.97 42.05 8.00
CA VAL A 315 58.56 42.92 6.89
C VAL A 315 59.71 43.89 6.66
N THR A 316 60.27 43.91 5.46
CA THR A 316 61.40 44.77 5.10
C THR A 316 60.97 46.02 4.32
N SER A 317 59.75 46.02 3.77
CA SER A 317 59.10 47.22 3.19
C SER A 317 57.57 47.07 3.19
N HIS A 318 56.86 48.19 3.24
CA HIS A 318 55.40 48.28 3.09
C HIS A 318 55.04 49.02 1.79
N ASP A 319 53.83 48.81 1.29
CA ASP A 319 53.25 49.61 0.21
C ASP A 319 52.47 50.84 0.72
N GLU A 320 51.78 51.55 -0.18
CA GLU A 320 50.99 52.74 0.14
C GLU A 320 49.77 52.46 1.06
N HIS A 321 49.37 51.19 1.18
CA HIS A 321 48.24 50.72 1.97
C HIS A 321 48.70 49.99 3.27
N ASP A 322 49.94 50.23 3.69
CA ASP A 322 50.59 49.60 4.86
C ASP A 322 50.70 48.06 4.79
N SER A 323 50.54 47.49 3.60
CA SER A 323 50.59 46.06 3.37
C SER A 323 52.06 45.59 3.20
N PRO A 324 52.45 44.44 3.76
CA PRO A 324 53.80 43.90 3.59
C PRO A 324 54.15 43.68 2.12
N LYS A 325 55.23 44.33 1.65
CA LYS A 325 55.73 44.23 0.27
C LYS A 325 56.90 43.23 0.14
N THR A 326 57.71 43.11 1.18
CA THR A 326 58.84 42.16 1.23
C THR A 326 59.06 41.67 2.66
N GLY A 327 59.61 40.47 2.84
CA GLY A 327 59.92 39.88 4.14
C GLY A 327 59.20 38.56 4.38
N LEU A 328 59.45 37.96 5.55
CA LEU A 328 58.99 36.61 5.89
C LEU A 328 57.49 36.41 5.72
N LEU A 329 56.67 37.38 6.13
CA LEU A 329 55.21 37.27 6.00
C LEU A 329 54.79 37.25 4.52
N ARG A 330 55.34 38.15 3.70
CA ARG A 330 55.04 38.19 2.27
C ARG A 330 55.40 36.87 1.59
N ASN A 331 56.62 36.39 1.80
CA ASN A 331 57.12 35.18 1.17
C ASN A 331 56.33 33.92 1.62
N LEU A 332 55.77 33.92 2.83
CA LEU A 332 54.92 32.83 3.29
C LEU A 332 53.60 32.76 2.51
N TYR A 333 52.97 33.90 2.26
CA TYR A 333 51.76 33.95 1.43
C TYR A 333 52.05 33.66 -0.03
N ASP A 334 53.19 34.12 -0.57
CA ASP A 334 53.65 33.73 -1.91
C ASP A 334 53.80 32.20 -2.02
N HIS A 335 54.45 31.57 -1.04
CA HIS A 335 54.57 30.10 -0.99
C HIS A 335 53.20 29.40 -0.93
N MET A 336 52.24 29.92 -0.15
CA MET A 336 50.89 29.36 -0.08
C MET A 336 50.16 29.43 -1.42
N VAL A 337 50.31 30.54 -2.15
CA VAL A 337 49.71 30.73 -3.48
C VAL A 337 50.38 29.80 -4.50
N ASP A 338 51.72 29.78 -4.54
CA ASP A 338 52.48 29.01 -5.53
C ASP A 338 52.36 27.48 -5.34
N THR A 339 51.86 27.03 -4.18
CA THR A 339 51.63 25.61 -3.89
C THR A 339 50.17 25.16 -4.06
N GLY A 340 49.35 25.88 -4.83
CA GLY A 340 47.97 25.52 -5.14
C GLY A 340 47.79 24.12 -5.74
N GLN A 341 48.80 23.62 -6.49
CA GLN A 341 48.77 22.28 -7.08
C GLN A 341 48.69 21.13 -6.05
N TYR A 342 49.02 21.36 -4.76
CA TYR A 342 48.91 20.33 -3.72
C TYR A 342 47.50 20.20 -3.12
N GLY A 343 46.47 20.78 -3.76
CA GLY A 343 45.07 20.76 -3.33
C GLY A 343 44.53 22.13 -2.92
N GLN A 344 43.25 22.25 -2.60
CA GLN A 344 42.67 23.54 -2.20
C GLN A 344 43.21 23.97 -0.84
N LEU A 345 43.74 25.20 -0.75
CA LEU A 345 44.18 25.83 0.49
C LEU A 345 43.28 27.02 0.82
N ILE A 346 42.57 26.94 1.93
CA ILE A 346 41.69 28.00 2.44
C ILE A 346 42.40 28.68 3.60
N ILE A 347 42.62 29.99 3.51
CA ILE A 347 43.26 30.77 4.56
C ILE A 347 42.24 31.74 5.11
N LEU A 348 41.96 31.62 6.41
CA LEU A 348 41.12 32.56 7.15
C LEU A 348 42.04 33.44 7.97
N ASN A 349 42.09 34.73 7.64
CA ASN A 349 42.94 35.67 8.36
C ASN A 349 42.14 36.90 8.80
N ASN A 350 42.39 37.33 10.04
CA ASN A 350 41.71 38.47 10.66
C ASN A 350 42.74 39.59 10.89
N THR A 351 43.27 40.12 9.78
CA THR A 351 44.29 41.18 9.80
C THR A 351 43.99 42.20 8.72
N ASP A 352 44.18 43.48 9.03
CA ASP A 352 43.99 44.59 8.08
C ASP A 352 45.07 44.65 6.99
N ALA A 353 46.11 43.81 7.09
CA ALA A 353 47.27 43.79 6.20
C ALA A 353 47.52 42.38 5.67
N ALA A 354 46.69 41.93 4.72
CA ALA A 354 47.09 40.82 3.85
C ALA A 354 48.34 41.25 3.08
N PRO A 355 49.41 40.44 3.01
CA PRO A 355 50.55 40.78 2.18
C PRO A 355 50.09 40.97 0.74
N THR A 356 50.76 41.87 0.01
CA THR A 356 50.41 42.40 -1.31
C THR A 356 50.35 41.37 -2.46
N THR A 357 50.21 40.08 -2.18
CA THR A 357 50.00 39.05 -3.20
C THR A 357 48.81 39.48 -4.04
N HIS A 358 49.04 39.76 -5.32
CA HIS A 358 47.93 39.95 -6.24
C HIS A 358 47.21 38.60 -6.34
N PHE A 359 46.15 38.41 -5.55
CA PHE A 359 45.27 37.24 -5.60
C PHE A 359 44.40 37.22 -6.87
N ASN A 360 44.68 38.10 -7.83
CA ASN A 360 44.02 38.18 -9.13
C ASN A 360 44.71 37.25 -10.14
N ARG A 361 44.80 35.95 -9.79
CA ARG A 361 45.24 34.87 -10.68
C ARG A 361 44.06 33.92 -10.90
N GLU A 362 44.11 33.11 -11.95
CA GLU A 362 43.04 32.13 -12.23
C GLU A 362 42.87 31.09 -11.10
N ASP A 363 43.92 30.86 -10.30
CA ASP A 363 44.03 29.83 -9.27
C ASP A 363 44.03 30.36 -7.83
N ALA A 364 43.82 31.66 -7.64
CA ALA A 364 43.75 32.30 -6.32
C ALA A 364 42.54 33.24 -6.23
N THR A 365 41.96 33.37 -5.04
CA THR A 365 40.86 34.32 -4.80
C THR A 365 40.96 34.84 -3.38
N GLU A 366 40.86 36.16 -3.24
CA GLU A 366 40.73 36.84 -1.95
C GLU A 366 39.27 37.28 -1.77
N LEU A 367 38.75 37.11 -0.56
CA LEU A 367 37.43 37.61 -0.16
C LEU A 367 37.58 38.41 1.12
N VAL A 368 37.36 39.71 1.04
CA VAL A 368 37.45 40.64 2.16
C VAL A 368 36.08 40.77 2.82
N PHE A 369 36.02 40.51 4.13
CA PHE A 369 34.79 40.61 4.91
C PHE A 369 34.85 41.82 5.86
N GLY A 370 33.87 42.72 5.79
CA GLY A 370 33.83 43.93 6.62
C GLY A 370 32.66 44.86 6.32
N GLU A 371 32.48 45.88 7.16
CA GLU A 371 31.44 46.91 7.00
C GLU A 371 31.93 48.16 6.23
N HIS A 372 33.13 48.12 5.66
CA HIS A 372 33.75 49.21 4.89
C HIS A 372 33.50 49.10 3.38
N GLU A 373 33.59 50.20 2.64
CA GLU A 373 33.28 50.27 1.19
C GLU A 373 34.13 49.33 0.32
N ALA A 374 35.33 48.94 0.79
CA ALA A 374 36.23 48.03 0.08
C ALA A 374 36.00 46.53 0.39
N ALA A 375 35.02 46.18 1.24
CA ALA A 375 34.73 44.79 1.57
C ALA A 375 33.87 44.12 0.50
N ASP A 376 34.20 42.89 0.12
CA ASP A 376 33.40 42.08 -0.80
C ASP A 376 32.07 41.65 -0.17
N ARG A 377 32.05 41.42 1.16
CA ARG A 377 30.87 40.97 1.91
C ARG A 377 30.86 41.51 3.33
N SER A 378 29.66 41.69 3.91
CA SER A 378 29.51 42.22 5.27
C SER A 378 29.87 41.22 6.38
N ARG A 379 29.62 39.92 6.18
CA ARG A 379 29.90 38.86 7.16
C ARG A 379 30.24 37.51 6.50
N PRO A 380 31.11 36.67 7.11
CA PRO A 380 31.35 35.30 6.65
C PRO A 380 30.08 34.46 6.74
N LEU A 381 29.81 33.63 5.73
CA LEU A 381 28.76 32.58 5.73
C LEU A 381 27.32 33.08 6.05
N PHE A 382 27.00 34.35 5.81
CA PHE A 382 25.68 34.91 6.12
C PHE A 382 24.52 34.20 5.39
N ASP A 383 24.81 33.57 4.25
CA ASP A 383 23.85 32.86 3.42
C ASP A 383 23.44 31.46 3.96
N LEU A 384 24.12 30.94 4.99
CA LEU A 384 23.84 29.62 5.57
C LEU A 384 22.76 29.62 6.66
N ARG A 385 22.01 30.72 6.84
CA ARG A 385 20.79 30.64 7.66
C ARG A 385 19.76 29.79 6.95
N GLU A 386 19.61 28.55 7.40
CA GLU A 386 18.43 27.74 7.13
C GLU A 386 17.20 28.62 7.35
N LYS A 387 16.38 28.76 6.29
CA LYS A 387 15.14 29.50 6.34
C LYS A 387 14.34 28.98 7.55
N PRO A 388 13.94 29.82 8.52
CA PRO A 388 13.03 29.35 9.56
C PRO A 388 11.76 28.85 8.85
N ALA A 389 11.34 27.63 9.21
CA ALA A 389 10.17 26.98 8.65
C ALA A 389 8.99 27.97 8.63
N ARG A 390 8.49 28.27 7.43
CA ARG A 390 7.31 29.12 7.24
C ARG A 390 6.11 28.41 7.86
N CYS A 391 5.62 28.93 8.98
CA CYS A 391 4.25 28.70 9.39
C CYS A 391 3.37 29.67 8.59
N ASP A 392 2.56 29.11 7.69
CA ASP A 392 1.70 29.85 6.77
C ASP A 392 0.72 30.78 7.49
N LYS A 393 0.83 32.08 7.20
CA LYS A 393 -0.33 32.97 7.14
C LYS A 393 -0.31 33.75 5.83
N LYS A 394 -1.34 33.47 5.01
CA LYS A 394 -1.68 34.10 3.74
C LYS A 394 -1.56 35.63 3.77
N ARG A 395 -0.91 36.22 2.76
CA ARG A 395 -1.49 37.26 1.88
C ARG A 395 -0.59 37.58 0.67
N SER A 396 -1.14 37.28 -0.51
CA SER A 396 -1.07 37.98 -1.81
C SER A 396 0.22 38.67 -2.28
N GLY A 397 0.70 38.28 -3.47
CA GLY A 397 1.36 39.21 -4.41
C GLY A 397 2.53 38.64 -5.21
N ALA A 398 2.22 38.16 -6.43
CA ALA A 398 3.02 38.08 -7.66
C ALA A 398 4.57 37.95 -7.64
N ALA A 399 5.03 36.81 -8.17
CA ALA A 399 6.07 36.59 -9.20
C ALA A 399 7.44 37.30 -9.11
N THR A 400 8.53 36.52 -9.11
CA THR A 400 9.29 36.14 -10.34
C THR A 400 10.48 35.24 -9.99
N THR A 401 10.68 34.24 -10.83
CA THR A 401 11.65 33.14 -10.84
C THR A 401 13.04 33.58 -11.30
N MET A 402 14.10 32.96 -10.75
CA MET A 402 15.42 32.59 -11.33
C MET A 402 16.47 32.60 -10.21
N ALA A 403 17.52 31.80 -10.17
CA ALA A 403 17.87 30.48 -10.70
C ALA A 403 19.15 30.14 -9.91
N LEU A 404 19.17 29.00 -9.21
CA LEU A 404 20.39 28.44 -8.64
C LEU A 404 21.19 27.84 -9.79
N ASP A 405 22.37 28.37 -10.07
CA ASP A 405 23.46 27.67 -10.74
C ASP A 405 24.79 28.32 -10.36
N SER A 406 25.84 27.49 -10.30
CA SER A 406 27.26 27.81 -10.02
C SER A 406 27.71 27.82 -8.56
N ILE A 407 27.65 26.66 -7.90
CA ILE A 407 28.74 26.24 -6.99
C ILE A 407 29.00 24.77 -7.30
N ILE A 408 29.74 24.52 -8.36
CA ILE A 408 30.65 23.38 -8.64
C ILE A 408 31.23 23.67 -10.04
N SER A 409 32.42 24.26 -10.04
CA SER A 409 33.49 24.00 -11.01
C SER A 409 34.80 24.31 -10.32
#